data_AF-A0A973H8L8-F1
#
_entry.id   AF-A0A973H8L8-F1
#
_cell.length_a   1.000
_cell.length_b   1.000
_cell.length_c   1.000
_cell.angle_alpha   90.00
_cell.angle_beta   90.00
_cell.angle_gamma   90.00
#
_symmetry.space_group_name_H-M   'P 1'
#
loop_
_entity.id
_entity.type
_entity.pdbx_description
1 polymer ?
#
loop_
_entity_poly.entity_id
_entity_poly.type
_entity_poly.pdbx_seq_one_letter_code
_entity_poly.pdbx_strand_id
1 'polypeptide(L)'
;MSSLTYDLTLAGLSVGSAAALTGIGLIVTYRATGVLNFAHGAIAMVCAYALRQCVVEWGWPLWAGAAATLLLLAPGLGVALERWVFRPLSVLGGDPAQTLVASIGVFVLLVGGAALLWGQGARDDAPELVSSDPWGQLAVVLVLAAGVGAMIRWTRFGRELRAVVDDRQLAVLGGIDADRVAAAGWAFGSFTAGLTGVLLAPYVRLDPYGLPLLVMEVVAVAVAARMRSLPVAVLVALAIGVGQSQLTRLHPPGWAEPLLQAVGANLFVVALLLAALALPRIGTRDVLPRTATARVPTPPGAWIVAVVLFLLPLGFAGSDLHTSVQVPALGVVLLSLVVVTGRGGQISLGQAAYAGLGALFTALLAAGRFPGVPRLPELPALALAVLLVAPLGLLTGWPAITRRGLALALATFAVGVGVSRFVFAQPYATAGLSLDRPAGFEGDRAYYVLELALLAAALWATRLLRTGRTGRALAAMRDHEAGASAAGVRVPSLKLLAFVAGAALAALGGGLLGMGVRAFDPGAFDPVRGLLWFAAVMVLGADSTLGALTAAALLVGLDAGARGGVAAALIGVLAVLVGRFPGGPYEA
;
A
#
# COMPACT_ATOMS: atom_id res chain seq x y z
N MET A 1 44.01 -1.02 -7.45
CA MET A 1 42.81 -0.67 -6.67
C MET A 1 41.85 -0.01 -7.62
N SER A 2 40.65 -0.55 -7.81
CA SER A 2 39.60 0.14 -8.55
C SER A 2 39.32 1.49 -7.90
N SER A 3 38.96 2.51 -8.70
CA SER A 3 38.53 3.77 -8.11
C SER A 3 37.24 3.50 -7.33
N LEU A 4 37.04 4.19 -6.20
CA LEU A 4 35.77 4.13 -5.46
C LEU A 4 34.58 4.30 -6.42
N THR A 5 34.74 5.15 -7.46
CA THR A 5 33.79 5.41 -8.58
C THR A 5 33.30 4.15 -9.22
N TYR A 6 34.24 3.29 -9.57
CA TYR A 6 33.97 2.01 -10.19
C TYR A 6 33.19 1.08 -9.24
N ASP A 7 33.62 0.95 -7.99
CA ASP A 7 32.99 0.00 -7.04
C ASP A 7 31.52 0.38 -6.75
N LEU A 8 31.23 1.66 -6.54
CA LEU A 8 29.84 2.10 -6.34
C LEU A 8 29.02 2.01 -7.63
N THR A 9 29.61 2.21 -8.81
CA THR A 9 28.86 1.98 -10.06
C THR A 9 28.46 0.51 -10.20
N LEU A 10 29.33 -0.42 -9.81
CA LEU A 10 29.02 -1.84 -9.81
C LEU A 10 27.92 -2.17 -8.79
N ALA A 11 28.03 -1.68 -7.55
CA ALA A 11 26.96 -1.86 -6.56
C ALA A 11 25.61 -1.27 -7.02
N GLY A 12 25.62 -0.11 -7.68
CA GLY A 12 24.42 0.51 -8.23
C GLY A 12 23.83 -0.25 -9.42
N LEU A 13 24.66 -0.89 -10.24
CA LEU A 13 24.20 -1.77 -11.32
C LEU A 13 23.47 -3.00 -10.78
N SER A 14 23.93 -3.55 -9.65
CA SER A 14 23.26 -4.65 -8.95
C SER A 14 21.84 -4.25 -8.48
N VAL A 15 21.72 -3.16 -7.72
CA VAL A 15 20.42 -2.64 -7.26
C VAL A 15 19.51 -2.27 -8.45
N GLY A 16 20.04 -1.56 -9.44
CA GLY A 16 19.28 -1.18 -10.63
C GLY A 16 18.84 -2.38 -11.48
N SER A 17 19.62 -3.47 -11.48
CA SER A 17 19.28 -4.72 -12.15
C SER A 17 18.09 -5.40 -11.50
N ALA A 18 18.09 -5.54 -10.17
CA ALA A 18 16.94 -6.08 -9.43
C ALA A 18 15.67 -5.25 -9.68
N ALA A 19 15.77 -3.91 -9.63
CA ALA A 19 14.64 -3.03 -9.92
C ALA A 19 14.15 -3.16 -11.38
N ALA A 20 15.07 -3.35 -12.34
CA ALA A 20 14.73 -3.54 -13.76
C ALA A 20 13.93 -4.83 -14.00
N LEU A 21 14.36 -5.96 -13.42
CA LEU A 21 13.66 -7.26 -13.53
C LEU A 21 12.20 -7.14 -13.11
N THR A 22 12.00 -6.54 -11.96
CA THR A 22 10.69 -6.37 -11.36
C THR A 22 9.83 -5.42 -12.19
N GLY A 23 10.40 -4.30 -12.65
CA GLY A 23 9.73 -3.34 -13.52
C GLY A 23 9.27 -3.95 -14.84
N ILE A 24 10.10 -4.82 -15.45
CA ILE A 24 9.74 -5.58 -16.66
C ILE A 24 8.51 -6.46 -16.37
N GLY A 25 8.53 -7.21 -15.28
CA GLY A 25 7.43 -8.04 -14.84
C GLY A 25 6.10 -7.29 -14.73
N LEU A 26 6.11 -6.20 -13.97
CA LEU A 26 4.93 -5.37 -13.76
C LEU A 26 4.42 -4.75 -15.06
N ILE A 27 5.31 -4.25 -15.94
CA ILE A 27 4.91 -3.69 -17.23
C ILE A 27 4.28 -4.77 -18.13
N VAL A 28 4.86 -5.98 -18.19
CA VAL A 28 4.32 -7.06 -19.02
C VAL A 28 2.94 -7.47 -18.54
N THR A 29 2.75 -7.67 -17.23
CA THR A 29 1.43 -8.02 -16.68
C THR A 29 0.41 -6.90 -16.90
N TYR A 30 0.80 -5.65 -16.66
CA TYR A 30 -0.09 -4.49 -16.89
C TYR A 30 -0.48 -4.37 -18.36
N ARG A 31 0.46 -4.56 -19.29
CA ARG A 31 0.14 -4.55 -20.72
C ARG A 31 -0.80 -5.70 -21.07
N ALA A 32 -0.55 -6.91 -20.59
CA ALA A 32 -1.38 -8.07 -20.90
C ALA A 32 -2.82 -7.94 -20.42
N THR A 33 -3.05 -7.25 -19.30
CA THR A 33 -4.34 -7.33 -18.59
C THR A 33 -5.00 -5.98 -18.35
N GLY A 34 -4.28 -4.87 -18.49
CA GLY A 34 -4.73 -3.53 -18.07
C GLY A 34 -4.74 -3.35 -16.55
N VAL A 35 -4.34 -4.36 -15.77
CA VAL A 35 -4.42 -4.36 -14.31
C VAL A 35 -3.06 -4.03 -13.69
N LEU A 36 -3.03 -3.07 -12.77
CA LEU A 36 -1.84 -2.82 -11.96
C LEU A 36 -1.80 -3.80 -10.77
N ASN A 37 -0.82 -4.69 -10.79
CA ASN A 37 -0.65 -5.70 -9.75
C ASN A 37 0.13 -5.13 -8.53
N PHE A 38 -0.59 -4.66 -7.51
CA PHE A 38 -0.02 -4.28 -6.21
C PHE A 38 0.54 -5.47 -5.43
N ALA A 39 0.09 -6.70 -5.73
CA ALA A 39 0.58 -7.91 -5.06
C ALA A 39 1.97 -8.35 -5.54
N HIS A 40 2.57 -7.67 -6.51
CA HIS A 40 3.83 -8.08 -7.13
C HIS A 40 4.96 -8.30 -6.12
N GLY A 41 5.18 -7.41 -5.15
CA GLY A 41 6.21 -7.63 -4.13
C GLY A 41 5.81 -8.62 -3.04
N ALA A 42 4.52 -8.83 -2.80
CA ALA A 42 4.06 -9.92 -1.94
C ALA A 42 4.29 -11.30 -2.62
N ILE A 43 4.16 -11.39 -3.94
CA ILE A 43 4.54 -12.57 -4.73
C ILE A 43 6.06 -12.81 -4.63
N ALA A 44 6.87 -11.75 -4.76
CA ALA A 44 8.32 -11.81 -4.60
C ALA A 44 8.70 -12.35 -3.21
N MET A 45 8.06 -11.83 -2.15
CA MET A 45 8.22 -12.27 -0.77
C MET A 45 7.86 -13.76 -0.60
N VAL A 46 6.70 -14.20 -1.09
CA VAL A 46 6.28 -15.62 -0.99
C VAL A 46 7.28 -16.54 -1.69
N CYS A 47 7.80 -16.16 -2.85
CA CYS A 47 8.79 -16.97 -3.57
C CYS A 47 10.12 -17.05 -2.81
N ALA A 48 10.56 -15.96 -2.18
CA ALA A 48 11.76 -15.95 -1.36
C ALA A 48 11.63 -16.85 -0.12
N TYR A 49 10.49 -16.76 0.58
CA TYR A 49 10.18 -17.65 1.70
C TYR A 49 10.10 -19.12 1.27
N ALA A 50 9.48 -19.40 0.13
CA ALA A 50 9.39 -20.75 -0.41
C ALA A 50 10.77 -21.32 -0.76
N LEU A 51 11.69 -20.51 -1.30
CA LEU A 51 13.04 -20.98 -1.60
C LEU A 51 13.80 -21.31 -0.32
N ARG A 52 13.75 -20.42 0.67
CA ARG A 52 14.31 -20.68 2.00
C ARG A 52 13.73 -21.95 2.60
N GLN A 53 12.41 -22.14 2.52
CA GLN A 53 11.74 -23.34 3.02
C GLN A 53 12.31 -24.61 2.36
N CYS A 54 12.43 -24.64 1.04
CA CYS A 54 12.96 -25.80 0.32
C CYS A 54 14.42 -26.08 0.70
N VAL A 55 15.27 -25.06 0.74
CA VAL A 55 16.73 -25.25 0.88
C VAL A 55 17.16 -25.39 2.34
N VAL A 56 16.67 -24.51 3.21
CA VAL A 56 17.10 -24.44 4.62
C VAL A 56 16.32 -25.42 5.49
N GLU A 57 15.00 -25.43 5.37
CA GLU A 57 14.15 -26.24 6.26
C GLU A 57 14.01 -27.68 5.75
N TRP A 58 13.84 -27.87 4.43
CA TRP A 58 13.72 -29.21 3.83
C TRP A 58 15.04 -29.78 3.32
N GLY A 59 16.14 -29.00 3.32
CA GLY A 59 17.46 -29.48 2.93
C GLY A 59 17.61 -29.79 1.43
N TRP A 60 16.78 -29.23 0.57
CA TRP A 60 16.87 -29.48 -0.87
C TRP A 60 18.13 -28.85 -1.48
N PRO A 61 18.71 -29.44 -2.53
CA PRO A 61 19.74 -28.78 -3.32
C PRO A 61 19.24 -27.43 -3.85
N LEU A 62 20.08 -26.39 -3.77
CA LEU A 62 19.73 -25.02 -4.14
C LEU A 62 19.03 -24.92 -5.50
N TRP A 63 19.58 -25.58 -6.53
CA TRP A 63 19.04 -25.56 -7.89
C TRP A 63 17.69 -26.25 -8.02
N ALA A 64 17.46 -27.33 -7.26
CA ALA A 64 16.16 -28.00 -7.22
C ALA A 64 15.11 -27.13 -6.51
N GLY A 65 15.49 -26.51 -5.39
CA GLY A 65 14.66 -25.52 -4.69
C GLY A 65 14.32 -24.34 -5.59
N ALA A 66 15.30 -23.78 -6.29
CA ALA A 66 15.12 -22.67 -7.22
C ALA A 66 14.25 -23.02 -8.44
N ALA A 67 14.43 -24.22 -9.01
CA ALA A 67 13.58 -24.69 -10.10
C ALA A 67 12.13 -24.87 -9.65
N ALA A 68 11.90 -25.47 -8.48
CA ALA A 68 10.56 -25.64 -7.93
C ALA A 68 9.88 -24.30 -7.63
N THR A 69 10.60 -23.34 -7.07
CA THR A 69 10.02 -22.04 -6.73
C THR A 69 9.84 -21.15 -7.97
N LEU A 70 10.86 -21.00 -8.80
CA LEU A 70 10.80 -20.08 -9.93
C LEU A 70 10.05 -20.64 -11.14
N LEU A 71 10.15 -21.94 -11.44
CA LEU A 71 9.51 -22.50 -12.64
C LEU A 71 8.12 -23.09 -12.40
N LEU A 72 7.80 -23.46 -11.15
CA LEU A 72 6.50 -24.06 -10.82
C LEU A 72 5.66 -23.16 -9.92
N LEU A 73 6.16 -22.80 -8.74
CA LEU A 73 5.39 -22.02 -7.76
C LEU A 73 5.06 -20.62 -8.27
N ALA A 74 6.06 -19.86 -8.74
CA ALA A 74 5.86 -18.47 -9.15
C ALA A 74 4.91 -18.34 -10.36
N PRO A 75 5.10 -19.07 -11.48
CA PRO A 75 4.19 -19.02 -12.61
C PRO A 75 2.84 -19.61 -12.27
N GLY A 76 2.81 -20.70 -11.49
CA GLY A 76 1.58 -21.34 -11.01
C GLY A 76 0.73 -20.41 -10.15
N LEU A 77 1.34 -19.64 -9.25
CA LEU A 77 0.68 -18.60 -8.46
C LEU A 77 0.11 -17.52 -9.38
N GLY A 78 0.86 -17.08 -10.39
CA GLY A 78 0.38 -16.12 -11.38
C GLY A 78 -0.85 -16.61 -12.14
N VAL A 79 -0.82 -17.84 -12.67
CA VAL A 79 -1.96 -18.46 -13.35
C VAL A 79 -3.15 -18.63 -12.41
N ALA A 80 -2.92 -19.01 -11.15
CA ALA A 80 -3.98 -19.16 -10.16
C ALA A 80 -4.65 -17.80 -9.87
N LEU A 81 -3.86 -16.75 -9.66
CA LEU A 81 -4.39 -15.40 -9.44
C LEU A 81 -5.18 -14.88 -10.65
N GLU A 82 -4.67 -15.09 -11.87
CA GLU A 82 -5.42 -14.76 -13.09
C GLU A 82 -6.75 -15.51 -13.13
N ARG A 83 -6.73 -16.84 -12.98
CA ARG A 83 -7.92 -17.68 -13.16
C ARG A 83 -9.00 -17.42 -12.10
N TRP A 84 -8.59 -17.25 -10.84
CA TRP A 84 -9.53 -17.22 -9.71
C TRP A 84 -9.89 -15.82 -9.23
N VAL A 85 -9.03 -14.82 -9.46
CA VAL A 85 -9.24 -13.45 -8.95
C VAL A 85 -9.53 -12.48 -10.09
N PHE A 86 -8.63 -12.39 -11.07
CA PHE A 86 -8.68 -11.29 -12.05
C PHE A 86 -9.51 -11.60 -13.30
N ARG A 87 -9.57 -12.86 -13.75
CA ARG A 87 -10.39 -13.26 -14.89
C ARG A 87 -11.88 -12.98 -14.64
N PRO A 88 -12.50 -13.39 -13.50
CA PRO A 88 -13.91 -13.11 -13.24
C PRO A 88 -14.21 -11.61 -13.29
N LEU A 89 -13.37 -10.79 -12.66
CA LEU A 89 -13.48 -9.33 -12.69
C LEU A 89 -13.45 -8.77 -14.11
N SER A 90 -12.57 -9.31 -14.95
CA SER A 90 -12.39 -8.82 -16.31
C SER A 90 -13.52 -9.23 -17.27
N VAL A 91 -14.12 -10.41 -17.05
CA VAL A 91 -15.25 -10.92 -17.85
C VAL A 91 -16.56 -10.21 -17.48
N LEU A 92 -16.74 -9.91 -16.19
CA LEU A 92 -17.93 -9.21 -15.69
C LEU A 92 -17.93 -7.70 -16.00
N GLY A 93 -16.91 -7.18 -16.69
CA GLY A 93 -16.76 -5.75 -16.94
C GLY A 93 -16.47 -4.93 -15.68
N GLY A 94 -15.75 -5.54 -14.73
CA GLY A 94 -15.46 -4.97 -13.42
C GLY A 94 -14.77 -3.60 -13.49
N ASP A 95 -15.13 -2.72 -12.56
CA ASP A 95 -14.60 -1.36 -12.44
C ASP A 95 -13.07 -1.40 -12.20
N PRO A 96 -12.27 -0.51 -12.84
CA PRO A 96 -10.86 -0.32 -12.48
C PRO A 96 -10.60 -0.20 -10.97
N ALA A 97 -11.51 0.42 -10.22
CA ALA A 97 -11.43 0.51 -8.77
C ALA A 97 -11.59 -0.87 -8.08
N GLN A 98 -12.51 -1.72 -8.53
CA GLN A 98 -12.70 -3.08 -7.99
C GLN A 98 -11.48 -3.95 -8.25
N THR A 99 -10.90 -3.83 -9.45
CA THR A 99 -9.68 -4.53 -9.82
C THR A 99 -8.50 -4.12 -8.93
N LEU A 100 -8.38 -2.82 -8.62
CA LEU A 100 -7.38 -2.31 -7.69
C LEU A 100 -7.58 -2.87 -6.28
N VAL A 101 -8.81 -2.86 -5.76
CA VAL A 101 -9.15 -3.43 -4.45
C VAL A 101 -8.82 -4.91 -4.39
N ALA A 102 -9.17 -5.68 -5.43
CA ALA A 102 -8.85 -7.09 -5.51
C ALA A 102 -7.33 -7.32 -5.50
N SER A 103 -6.56 -6.50 -6.23
CA SER A 103 -5.10 -6.60 -6.20
C SER A 103 -4.50 -6.28 -4.84
N ILE A 104 -5.05 -5.31 -4.11
CA ILE A 104 -4.62 -5.00 -2.73
C ILE A 104 -5.06 -6.14 -1.79
N GLY A 105 -6.23 -6.73 -2.01
CA GLY A 105 -6.71 -7.92 -1.32
C GLY A 105 -5.77 -9.11 -1.46
N VAL A 106 -5.30 -9.40 -2.68
CA VAL A 106 -4.27 -10.43 -2.93
C VAL A 106 -2.97 -10.09 -2.21
N PHE A 107 -2.52 -8.83 -2.27
CA PHE A 107 -1.33 -8.40 -1.54
C PHE A 107 -1.45 -8.71 -0.04
N VAL A 108 -2.56 -8.30 0.57
CA VAL A 108 -2.87 -8.51 1.98
C VAL A 108 -2.99 -10.00 2.32
N LEU A 109 -3.61 -10.80 1.44
CA LEU A 109 -3.73 -12.25 1.59
C LEU A 109 -2.36 -12.93 1.62
N LEU A 110 -1.46 -12.56 0.71
CA LEU A 110 -0.13 -13.13 0.64
C LEU A 110 0.74 -12.70 1.83
N VAL A 111 0.64 -11.45 2.28
CA VAL A 111 1.33 -10.96 3.49
C VAL A 111 0.82 -11.69 4.75
N GLY A 112 -0.49 -11.77 4.94
CA GLY A 112 -1.09 -12.48 6.07
C GLY A 112 -0.79 -13.98 6.04
N GLY A 113 -0.88 -14.61 4.87
CA GLY A 113 -0.52 -16.02 4.67
C GLY A 113 0.94 -16.29 5.00
N ALA A 114 1.85 -15.39 4.60
CA ALA A 114 3.26 -15.53 4.94
C ALA A 114 3.53 -15.39 6.44
N ALA A 115 2.88 -14.41 7.09
CA ALA A 115 2.94 -14.26 8.55
C ALA A 115 2.40 -15.49 9.31
N LEU A 116 1.39 -16.18 8.77
CA LEU A 116 0.84 -17.40 9.39
C LEU A 116 1.72 -18.63 9.18
N LEU A 117 2.27 -18.81 7.98
CA LEU A 117 3.07 -19.98 7.61
C LEU A 117 4.49 -19.90 8.16
N TRP A 118 5.14 -18.74 8.03
CA TRP A 118 6.52 -18.53 8.43
C TRP A 118 6.67 -17.67 9.68
N GLY A 119 5.60 -17.11 10.25
CA GLY A 119 5.72 -16.20 11.41
C GLY A 119 6.12 -14.77 11.02
N GLN A 120 6.07 -13.85 11.98
CA GLN A 120 6.37 -12.43 11.78
C GLN A 120 7.83 -12.03 12.05
N GLY A 121 8.67 -12.98 12.43
CA GLY A 121 10.08 -12.72 12.73
C GLY A 121 10.90 -12.50 11.45
N ALA A 122 11.71 -11.43 11.43
CA ALA A 122 12.69 -11.21 10.39
C ALA A 122 13.75 -12.31 10.37
N ARG A 123 14.13 -12.77 9.18
CA ARG A 123 15.14 -13.82 8.98
C ARG A 123 16.25 -13.38 8.04
N ASP A 124 17.47 -13.82 8.32
CA ASP A 124 18.69 -13.40 7.60
C ASP A 124 19.40 -14.58 6.89
N ASP A 125 18.80 -15.77 6.90
CA ASP A 125 19.35 -17.04 6.39
C ASP A 125 18.78 -17.42 5.01
N ALA A 126 18.46 -16.42 4.18
CA ALA A 126 17.97 -16.65 2.82
C ALA A 126 19.06 -17.25 1.92
N PRO A 127 18.79 -18.31 1.14
CA PRO A 127 19.77 -18.88 0.21
C PRO A 127 20.17 -17.92 -0.92
N GLU A 128 21.46 -17.86 -1.23
CA GLU A 128 21.98 -17.06 -2.33
C GLU A 128 21.99 -17.86 -3.64
N LEU A 129 21.14 -17.48 -4.60
CA LEU A 129 21.02 -18.17 -5.89
C LEU A 129 22.13 -17.80 -6.89
N VAL A 130 22.46 -16.51 -6.94
CA VAL A 130 23.49 -15.93 -7.81
C VAL A 130 24.42 -15.19 -6.89
N SER A 131 25.72 -15.36 -7.10
CA SER A 131 26.74 -14.64 -6.34
C SER A 131 26.46 -13.13 -6.36
N SER A 132 26.89 -12.45 -5.31
CA SER A 132 26.87 -10.98 -5.20
C SER A 132 27.71 -10.24 -6.26
N ASP A 133 28.18 -10.92 -7.31
CA ASP A 133 28.89 -10.32 -8.42
C ASP A 133 27.91 -9.48 -9.28
N PRO A 134 28.12 -8.15 -9.36
CA PRO A 134 27.21 -7.27 -10.10
C PRO A 134 27.12 -7.59 -11.59
N TRP A 135 28.17 -8.17 -12.18
CA TRP A 135 28.16 -8.58 -13.58
C TRP A 135 27.25 -9.79 -13.81
N GLY A 136 27.26 -10.76 -12.89
CA GLY A 136 26.33 -11.90 -12.92
C GLY A 136 24.87 -11.44 -12.88
N GLN A 137 24.54 -10.53 -11.96
CA GLN A 137 23.19 -9.99 -11.86
C GLN A 137 22.79 -9.20 -13.12
N LEU A 138 23.65 -8.31 -13.62
CA LEU A 138 23.40 -7.55 -14.84
C LEU A 138 23.22 -8.47 -16.06
N ALA A 139 24.03 -9.52 -16.17
CA ALA A 139 23.91 -10.50 -17.25
C ALA A 139 22.54 -11.19 -17.23
N VAL A 140 22.07 -11.63 -16.06
CA VAL A 140 20.72 -12.20 -15.90
C VAL A 140 19.65 -11.23 -16.39
N VAL A 141 19.74 -9.95 -16.02
CA VAL A 141 18.76 -8.93 -16.43
C VAL A 141 18.80 -8.68 -17.94
N LEU A 142 19.98 -8.53 -18.52
CA LEU A 142 20.12 -8.27 -19.95
C LEU A 142 19.62 -9.46 -20.78
N VAL A 143 19.95 -10.68 -20.37
CA VAL A 143 19.47 -11.91 -21.01
C VAL A 143 17.95 -12.00 -20.90
N LEU A 144 17.39 -11.76 -19.72
CA LEU A 144 15.94 -11.81 -19.52
C LEU A 144 15.24 -10.70 -20.33
N ALA A 145 15.72 -9.47 -20.27
CA ALA A 145 15.16 -8.33 -20.99
C ALA A 145 15.23 -8.53 -22.50
N ALA A 146 16.34 -9.09 -23.01
CA ALA A 146 16.49 -9.45 -24.41
C ALA A 146 15.53 -10.58 -24.80
N GLY A 147 15.41 -11.64 -23.98
CA GLY A 147 14.49 -12.75 -24.20
C GLY A 147 13.03 -12.30 -24.23
N VAL A 148 12.61 -11.47 -23.27
CA VAL A 148 11.26 -10.90 -23.20
C VAL A 148 11.01 -9.94 -24.36
N GLY A 149 11.99 -9.09 -24.68
CA GLY A 149 11.92 -8.17 -25.82
C GLY A 149 11.76 -8.91 -27.14
N ALA A 150 12.55 -9.97 -27.35
CA ALA A 150 12.46 -10.85 -28.50
C ALA A 150 11.10 -11.57 -28.54
N MET A 151 10.64 -12.11 -27.40
CA MET A 151 9.34 -12.76 -27.28
C MET A 151 8.21 -11.81 -27.70
N ILE A 152 8.17 -10.59 -27.17
CA ILE A 152 7.09 -9.62 -27.45
C ILE A 152 7.14 -9.13 -28.92
N ARG A 153 8.33 -8.96 -29.50
CA ARG A 153 8.46 -8.43 -30.87
C ARG A 153 8.25 -9.50 -31.94
N TRP A 154 8.80 -10.69 -31.74
CA TRP A 154 8.97 -11.68 -32.81
C TRP A 154 8.06 -12.90 -32.71
N THR A 155 7.47 -13.20 -31.54
CA THR A 155 6.61 -14.39 -31.40
C THR A 155 5.14 -14.11 -31.68
N ARG A 156 4.38 -15.18 -31.97
CA ARG A 156 2.90 -15.13 -32.08
C ARG A 156 2.26 -14.61 -30.81
N PHE A 157 2.71 -15.10 -29.65
CA PHE A 157 2.29 -14.62 -28.33
C PHE A 157 2.48 -13.10 -28.19
N GLY A 158 3.61 -12.56 -28.64
CA GLY A 158 3.87 -11.12 -28.61
C GLY A 158 2.97 -10.28 -29.53
N ARG A 159 2.45 -10.87 -30.62
CA ARG A 159 1.44 -10.24 -31.48
C ARG A 159 0.05 -10.28 -30.84
N GLU A 160 -0.34 -11.44 -30.30
CA GLU A 160 -1.60 -11.62 -29.58
C GLU A 160 -1.68 -10.71 -28.36
N LEU A 161 -0.60 -10.61 -27.59
CA LEU A 161 -0.46 -9.68 -26.48
C LEU A 161 -0.77 -8.24 -26.90
N ARG A 162 -0.11 -7.76 -27.98
CA ARG A 162 -0.34 -6.39 -28.49
C ARG A 162 -1.78 -6.19 -28.93
N ALA A 163 -2.39 -7.17 -29.62
CA ALA A 163 -3.78 -7.09 -30.03
C ALA A 163 -4.75 -6.99 -28.84
N VAL A 164 -4.53 -7.80 -27.78
CA VAL A 164 -5.35 -7.77 -26.56
C VAL A 164 -5.18 -6.45 -25.78
N VAL A 165 -3.97 -5.87 -25.76
CA VAL A 165 -3.70 -4.57 -25.13
C VAL A 165 -4.45 -3.45 -25.85
N ASP A 166 -4.44 -3.47 -27.18
CA ASP A 166 -5.00 -2.40 -28.01
C ASP A 166 -6.53 -2.39 -27.91
N ASP A 167 -7.17 -3.54 -28.11
CA ASP A 167 -8.60 -3.74 -27.87
C ASP A 167 -8.92 -5.21 -27.60
N ARG A 168 -9.15 -5.55 -26.33
CA ARG A 168 -9.48 -6.93 -25.93
C ARG A 168 -10.75 -7.45 -26.61
N GLN A 169 -11.78 -6.61 -26.77
CA GLN A 169 -13.03 -7.05 -27.37
C GLN A 169 -12.83 -7.38 -28.85
N LEU A 170 -12.11 -6.52 -29.57
CA LEU A 170 -11.74 -6.76 -30.98
C LEU A 170 -10.83 -7.99 -31.13
N ALA A 171 -9.85 -8.18 -30.24
CA ALA A 171 -8.95 -9.33 -30.27
C ALA A 171 -9.70 -10.66 -30.11
N VAL A 172 -10.65 -10.71 -29.17
CA VAL A 172 -11.51 -11.88 -28.96
C VAL A 172 -12.39 -12.15 -30.18
N LEU A 173 -12.96 -11.11 -30.80
CA LEU A 173 -13.71 -11.25 -32.07
C LEU A 173 -12.82 -11.74 -33.23
N GLY A 174 -11.53 -11.40 -33.20
CA GLY A 174 -10.50 -11.92 -34.12
C GLY A 174 -10.04 -13.35 -33.84
N GLY A 175 -10.63 -14.04 -32.86
CA GLY A 175 -10.30 -15.42 -32.50
C GLY A 175 -9.08 -15.58 -31.58
N ILE A 176 -8.58 -14.49 -30.99
CA ILE A 176 -7.48 -14.55 -30.03
C ILE A 176 -8.03 -14.90 -28.65
N ASP A 177 -7.48 -15.95 -28.05
CA ASP A 177 -7.79 -16.34 -26.67
C ASP A 177 -7.11 -15.36 -25.69
N ALA A 178 -7.79 -14.23 -25.43
CA ALA A 178 -7.30 -13.18 -24.52
C ALA A 178 -7.04 -13.70 -23.10
N ASP A 179 -7.76 -14.74 -22.70
CA ASP A 179 -7.66 -15.36 -21.39
C ASP A 179 -6.35 -16.15 -21.25
N ARG A 180 -5.95 -16.89 -22.30
CA ARG A 180 -4.63 -17.54 -22.36
C ARG A 180 -3.50 -16.51 -22.37
N VAL A 181 -3.68 -15.41 -23.09
CA VAL A 181 -2.70 -14.31 -23.16
C VAL A 181 -2.53 -13.67 -21.78
N ALA A 182 -3.63 -13.40 -21.08
CA ALA A 182 -3.63 -12.87 -19.72
C ALA A 182 -2.95 -13.83 -18.74
N ALA A 183 -3.32 -15.13 -18.75
CA ALA A 183 -2.73 -16.15 -17.88
C ALA A 183 -1.20 -16.23 -18.04
N ALA A 184 -0.71 -16.23 -19.27
CA ALA A 184 0.73 -16.22 -19.54
C ALA A 184 1.41 -14.92 -19.08
N GLY A 185 0.76 -13.76 -19.25
CA GLY A 185 1.26 -12.48 -18.73
C GLY A 185 1.35 -12.42 -17.19
N TRP A 186 0.39 -13.04 -16.49
CA TRP A 186 0.40 -13.18 -15.04
C TRP A 186 1.44 -14.19 -14.55
N ALA A 187 1.58 -15.32 -15.24
CA ALA A 187 2.61 -16.33 -14.98
C ALA A 187 4.01 -15.72 -15.10
N PHE A 188 4.26 -15.01 -16.20
CA PHE A 188 5.53 -14.33 -16.45
C PHE A 188 5.81 -13.23 -15.43
N GLY A 189 4.82 -12.38 -15.12
CA GLY A 189 4.98 -11.34 -14.09
C GLY A 189 5.31 -11.91 -12.72
N SER A 190 4.67 -13.02 -12.35
CA SER A 190 4.93 -13.70 -11.08
C SER A 190 6.29 -14.39 -11.06
N PHE A 191 6.72 -14.97 -12.17
CA PHE A 191 8.10 -15.47 -12.35
C PHE A 191 9.13 -14.36 -12.10
N THR A 192 8.96 -13.20 -12.74
CA THR A 192 9.90 -12.08 -12.56
C THR A 192 9.87 -11.50 -11.15
N ALA A 193 8.69 -11.42 -10.53
CA ALA A 193 8.55 -11.04 -9.13
C ALA A 193 9.31 -12.01 -8.22
N GLY A 194 9.10 -13.32 -8.42
CA GLY A 194 9.75 -14.37 -7.66
C GLY A 194 11.26 -14.36 -7.83
N LEU A 195 11.74 -14.16 -9.06
CA LEU A 195 13.17 -14.03 -9.36
C LEU A 195 13.79 -12.84 -8.61
N THR A 196 13.16 -11.67 -8.66
CA THR A 196 13.62 -10.51 -7.88
C THR A 196 13.63 -10.82 -6.38
N GLY A 197 12.54 -11.39 -5.85
CA GLY A 197 12.44 -11.70 -4.43
C GLY A 197 13.56 -12.63 -3.96
N VAL A 198 13.81 -13.71 -4.71
CA VAL A 198 14.91 -14.65 -4.45
C VAL A 198 16.28 -13.98 -4.55
N LEU A 199 16.49 -13.10 -5.53
CA LEU A 199 17.77 -12.39 -5.69
C LEU A 199 18.02 -11.35 -4.61
N LEU A 200 16.97 -10.69 -4.09
CA LEU A 200 17.11 -9.64 -3.08
C LEU A 200 17.13 -10.19 -1.65
N ALA A 201 16.47 -11.32 -1.38
CA ALA A 201 16.32 -11.88 -0.03
C ALA A 201 17.63 -12.14 0.74
N PRO A 202 18.78 -12.46 0.13
CA PRO A 202 20.06 -12.54 0.87
C PRO A 202 20.56 -11.17 1.37
N TYR A 203 20.15 -10.08 0.73
CA TYR A 203 20.61 -8.72 1.01
C TYR A 203 19.62 -7.90 1.84
N VAL A 204 18.35 -8.34 1.89
CA VAL A 204 17.32 -7.74 2.72
C VAL A 204 16.68 -8.82 3.59
N ARG A 205 16.50 -8.53 4.87
CA ARG A 205 15.92 -9.50 5.81
C ARG A 205 14.56 -9.98 5.29
N LEU A 206 14.33 -11.29 5.33
CA LEU A 206 13.05 -11.92 5.05
C LEU A 206 12.07 -11.55 6.17
N ASP A 207 11.22 -10.56 5.90
CA ASP A 207 10.16 -10.09 6.80
C ASP A 207 8.84 -9.94 6.02
N PRO A 208 7.68 -10.40 6.55
CA PRO A 208 6.42 -10.33 5.82
C PRO A 208 5.95 -8.92 5.47
N TYR A 209 6.42 -7.88 6.15
CA TYR A 209 6.02 -6.50 5.93
C TYR A 209 7.09 -5.66 5.21
N GLY A 210 8.36 -5.96 5.42
CA GLY A 210 9.51 -5.27 4.85
C GLY A 210 9.77 -5.57 3.37
N LEU A 211 9.80 -6.86 2.98
CA LEU A 211 10.07 -7.27 1.59
C LEU A 211 9.04 -6.76 0.58
N PRO A 212 7.72 -6.80 0.87
CA PRO A 212 6.72 -6.29 -0.06
C PRO A 212 6.80 -4.78 -0.31
N LEU A 213 7.46 -3.99 0.54
CA LEU A 213 7.72 -2.56 0.26
C LEU A 213 8.58 -2.35 -0.99
N LEU A 214 9.31 -3.38 -1.45
CA LEU A 214 10.05 -3.32 -2.72
C LEU A 214 9.13 -3.09 -3.92
N VAL A 215 7.80 -3.32 -3.81
CA VAL A 215 6.79 -2.89 -4.81
C VAL A 215 7.01 -1.45 -5.25
N MET A 216 7.45 -0.58 -4.34
CA MET A 216 7.66 0.84 -4.63
C MET A 216 8.70 1.06 -5.72
N GLU A 217 9.81 0.32 -5.71
CA GLU A 217 10.86 0.40 -6.74
C GLU A 217 10.30 -0.05 -8.09
N VAL A 218 9.50 -1.11 -8.09
CA VAL A 218 8.82 -1.66 -9.26
C VAL A 218 7.90 -0.63 -9.90
N VAL A 219 7.04 -0.03 -9.08
CA VAL A 219 6.05 0.95 -9.52
C VAL A 219 6.76 2.24 -9.97
N ALA A 220 7.82 2.67 -9.27
CA ALA A 220 8.64 3.82 -9.67
C ALA A 220 9.17 3.67 -11.09
N VAL A 221 9.84 2.54 -11.35
CA VAL A 221 10.44 2.20 -12.64
C VAL A 221 9.36 2.07 -13.72
N ALA A 222 8.26 1.36 -13.43
CA ALA A 222 7.20 1.12 -14.39
C ALA A 222 6.45 2.40 -14.78
N VAL A 223 6.17 3.27 -13.80
CA VAL A 223 5.52 4.57 -14.01
C VAL A 223 6.45 5.52 -14.77
N ALA A 224 7.74 5.59 -14.43
CA ALA A 224 8.72 6.38 -15.16
C ALA A 224 8.88 5.92 -16.61
N ALA A 225 8.76 4.60 -16.87
CA ALA A 225 8.71 4.01 -18.21
C ALA A 225 7.35 4.14 -18.92
N ARG A 226 6.41 4.90 -18.34
CA ARG A 226 5.04 5.14 -18.81
C ARG A 226 4.24 3.85 -19.05
N MET A 227 4.56 2.78 -18.32
CA MET A 227 3.94 1.46 -18.43
C MET A 227 3.99 0.84 -19.84
N ARG A 228 4.88 1.31 -20.73
CA ARG A 228 4.89 0.92 -22.15
C ARG A 228 6.23 0.39 -22.65
N SER A 229 7.33 1.03 -22.26
CA SER A 229 8.65 0.79 -22.86
C SER A 229 9.57 0.02 -21.92
N LEU A 230 9.79 -1.27 -22.21
CA LEU A 230 10.73 -2.11 -21.45
C LEU A 230 12.18 -1.58 -21.49
N PRO A 231 12.73 -1.11 -22.64
CA PRO A 231 14.08 -0.55 -22.65
C PRO A 231 14.22 0.69 -21.76
N VAL A 232 13.20 1.55 -21.72
CA VAL A 232 13.20 2.73 -20.85
C VAL A 232 13.12 2.30 -19.38
N ALA A 233 12.36 1.25 -19.06
CA ALA A 233 12.32 0.71 -17.70
C ALA A 233 13.70 0.24 -17.23
N VAL A 234 14.42 -0.52 -18.07
CA VAL A 234 15.79 -0.96 -17.77
C VAL A 234 16.72 0.23 -17.59
N LEU A 235 16.71 1.19 -18.51
CA LEU A 235 17.59 2.36 -18.45
C LEU A 235 17.30 3.21 -17.21
N VAL A 236 16.03 3.44 -16.88
CA VAL A 236 15.63 4.19 -15.68
C VAL A 236 16.05 3.46 -14.40
N ALA A 237 15.82 2.15 -14.31
CA ALA A 237 16.18 1.36 -13.14
C ALA A 237 17.70 1.35 -12.91
N LEU A 238 18.49 1.15 -13.98
CA LEU A 238 19.96 1.21 -13.91
C LEU A 238 20.46 2.61 -13.55
N ALA A 239 19.89 3.66 -14.15
CA ALA A 239 20.27 5.05 -13.86
C ALA A 239 19.97 5.43 -12.41
N ILE A 240 18.79 5.05 -11.88
CA ILE A 240 18.43 5.28 -10.48
C ILE A 240 19.33 4.46 -9.55
N GLY A 241 19.57 3.18 -9.84
CA GLY A 241 20.43 2.32 -9.01
C GLY A 241 21.87 2.84 -8.93
N VAL A 242 22.47 3.22 -10.06
CA VAL A 242 23.78 3.85 -10.11
C VAL A 242 23.76 5.20 -9.40
N GLY A 243 22.75 6.04 -9.63
CA GLY A 243 22.61 7.35 -8.96
C GLY A 243 22.53 7.23 -7.44
N GLN A 244 21.72 6.29 -6.94
CA GLN A 244 21.59 5.97 -5.51
C GLN A 244 22.93 5.57 -4.90
N SER A 245 23.66 4.65 -5.54
CA SER A 245 24.97 4.22 -5.06
C SER A 245 26.00 5.36 -5.10
N GLN A 246 26.01 6.18 -6.15
CA GLN A 246 26.95 7.30 -6.25
C GLN A 246 26.69 8.41 -5.25
N LEU A 247 25.43 8.64 -4.87
CA LEU A 247 25.08 9.67 -3.89
C LEU A 247 25.68 9.40 -2.51
N THR A 248 25.97 8.12 -2.19
CA THR A 248 26.63 7.73 -0.94
C THR A 248 28.03 8.32 -0.74
N ARG A 249 28.66 8.88 -1.78
CA ARG A 249 29.95 9.59 -1.63
C ARG A 249 29.80 10.96 -1.01
N LEU A 250 28.66 11.60 -1.25
CA LEU A 250 28.46 12.99 -0.94
C LEU A 250 28.11 13.12 0.55
N HIS A 251 29.03 13.72 1.30
CA HIS A 251 28.86 14.01 2.71
C HIS A 251 29.01 15.51 2.93
N PRO A 252 27.99 16.31 2.56
CA PRO A 252 28.04 17.75 2.78
C PRO A 252 28.03 18.02 4.29
N PRO A 253 28.93 18.86 4.83
CA PRO A 253 28.93 19.15 6.26
C PRO A 253 27.64 19.85 6.70
N GLY A 254 27.15 19.50 7.90
CA GLY A 254 26.02 20.17 8.56
C GLY A 254 24.67 19.47 8.37
N TRP A 255 23.58 20.24 8.39
CA TRP A 255 22.20 19.73 8.41
C TRP A 255 21.75 19.06 7.09
N ALA A 256 22.50 19.24 6.00
CA ALA A 256 22.18 18.67 4.70
C ALA A 256 22.59 17.20 4.57
N GLU A 257 23.50 16.69 5.42
CA GLU A 257 24.00 15.32 5.35
C GLU A 257 22.89 14.27 5.53
N PRO A 258 22.06 14.32 6.60
CA PRO A 258 21.00 13.31 6.79
C PRO A 258 19.95 13.36 5.69
N LEU A 259 19.66 14.56 5.18
CA LEU A 259 18.72 14.74 4.08
C LEU A 259 19.26 14.10 2.79
N LEU A 260 20.54 14.32 2.48
CA LEU A 260 21.15 13.76 1.28
C LEU A 260 21.27 12.24 1.38
N GLN A 261 21.63 11.71 2.56
CA GLN A 261 21.65 10.27 2.82
C GLN A 261 20.25 9.65 2.66
N ALA A 262 19.22 10.29 3.20
CA ALA A 262 17.83 9.85 3.03
C ALA A 262 17.40 9.84 1.55
N VAL A 263 17.75 10.89 0.80
CA VAL A 263 17.48 10.98 -0.65
C VAL A 263 18.25 9.91 -1.42
N GLY A 264 19.51 9.67 -1.06
CA GLY A 264 20.35 8.65 -1.69
C GLY A 264 19.78 7.26 -1.49
N ALA A 265 19.46 6.90 -0.25
CA ALA A 265 18.92 5.60 0.10
C ALA A 265 17.51 5.33 -0.48
N ASN A 266 16.77 6.36 -0.86
CA ASN A 266 15.38 6.26 -1.29
C ASN A 266 15.12 6.90 -2.67
N LEU A 267 16.10 6.87 -3.58
CA LEU A 267 16.00 7.57 -4.87
C LEU A 267 14.85 7.03 -5.74
N PHE A 268 14.53 5.73 -5.64
CA PHE A 268 13.36 5.14 -6.30
C PHE A 268 12.04 5.75 -5.81
N VAL A 269 11.93 6.05 -4.51
CA VAL A 269 10.74 6.71 -3.94
C VAL A 269 10.64 8.16 -4.46
N VAL A 270 11.76 8.86 -4.55
CA VAL A 270 11.80 10.21 -5.16
C VAL A 270 11.34 10.15 -6.61
N ALA A 271 11.86 9.18 -7.38
CA ALA A 271 11.44 8.97 -8.76
C ALA A 271 9.94 8.67 -8.86
N LEU A 272 9.40 7.82 -7.98
CA LEU A 272 7.97 7.53 -7.91
C LEU A 272 7.15 8.79 -7.60
N LEU A 273 7.55 9.58 -6.61
CA LEU A 273 6.89 10.84 -6.24
C LEU A 273 6.88 11.82 -7.41
N LEU A 274 8.05 12.08 -8.00
CA LEU A 274 8.17 12.97 -9.16
C LEU A 274 7.33 12.47 -10.32
N ALA A 275 7.38 11.17 -10.63
CA ALA A 275 6.59 10.57 -11.70
C ALA A 275 5.08 10.65 -11.40
N ALA A 276 4.67 10.38 -10.17
CA ALA A 276 3.28 10.42 -9.73
C ALA A 276 2.73 11.83 -9.54
N LEU A 277 3.55 12.87 -9.42
CA LEU A 277 3.11 14.28 -9.38
C LEU A 277 3.25 14.99 -10.73
N ALA A 278 4.27 14.67 -11.55
CA ALA A 278 4.60 15.40 -12.77
C ALA A 278 4.11 14.72 -14.07
N LEU A 279 4.03 13.38 -14.15
CA LEU A 279 3.65 12.75 -15.42
C LEU A 279 2.16 12.95 -15.72
N PRO A 280 1.80 13.34 -16.97
CA PRO A 280 0.41 13.48 -17.39
C PRO A 280 -0.29 12.11 -17.48
N ARG A 281 -1.60 12.11 -17.21
CA ARG A 281 -2.61 11.02 -17.27
C ARG A 281 -2.06 9.66 -17.75
N ILE A 282 -1.93 8.71 -16.83
CA ILE A 282 -1.69 7.30 -17.14
C ILE A 282 -3.05 6.63 -17.33
N GLY A 283 -3.44 6.38 -18.58
CA GLY A 283 -4.68 5.68 -18.93
C GLY A 283 -5.66 6.51 -19.74
N THR A 284 -6.36 5.85 -20.65
CA THR A 284 -7.37 6.42 -21.55
C THR A 284 -8.77 6.04 -21.07
N ARG A 285 -9.66 7.05 -20.98
CA ARG A 285 -11.10 6.99 -20.67
C ARG A 285 -11.48 6.72 -19.21
N ASP A 286 -11.26 7.73 -18.37
CA ASP A 286 -11.91 7.84 -17.05
C ASP A 286 -13.39 8.26 -17.20
N VAL A 287 -14.23 7.35 -17.68
CA VAL A 287 -15.65 7.36 -17.29
C VAL A 287 -15.73 6.34 -16.15
N LEU A 288 -15.97 6.80 -14.93
CA LEU A 288 -16.43 5.94 -13.84
C LEU A 288 -17.95 5.93 -13.90
N PRO A 289 -18.62 4.82 -14.25
CA PRO A 289 -20.03 4.64 -14.01
C PRO A 289 -20.24 3.80 -12.75
N ARG A 290 -21.14 4.30 -11.88
CA ARG A 290 -21.84 3.60 -10.79
C ARG A 290 -21.01 2.57 -10.01
N THR A 291 -20.40 3.02 -8.91
CA THR A 291 -20.20 2.13 -7.77
C THR A 291 -21.56 1.81 -7.16
N ALA A 292 -22.32 0.91 -7.79
CA ALA A 292 -23.39 0.20 -7.10
C ALA A 292 -22.71 -0.79 -6.14
N THR A 293 -22.06 -0.28 -5.09
CA THR A 293 -21.90 -1.09 -3.89
C THR A 293 -23.34 -1.31 -3.42
N ALA A 294 -23.83 -2.55 -3.53
CA ALA A 294 -25.08 -2.94 -2.89
C ALA A 294 -25.03 -2.37 -1.47
N ARG A 295 -25.90 -1.40 -1.17
CA ARG A 295 -26.01 -0.89 0.19
C ARG A 295 -26.53 -2.07 0.98
N VAL A 296 -25.65 -2.81 1.65
CA VAL A 296 -26.10 -3.78 2.65
C VAL A 296 -26.83 -2.93 3.70
N PRO A 297 -28.17 -3.04 3.83
CA PRO A 297 -28.88 -2.26 4.80
C PRO A 297 -28.32 -2.60 6.17
N THR A 298 -27.84 -1.60 6.91
CA THR A 298 -27.36 -1.82 8.27
C THR A 298 -28.55 -2.25 9.10
N PRO A 299 -28.56 -3.47 9.67
CA PRO A 299 -29.70 -3.89 10.49
C PRO A 299 -29.83 -2.92 11.67
N PRO A 300 -31.07 -2.60 12.11
CA PRO A 300 -31.30 -1.57 13.13
C PRO A 300 -30.59 -1.87 14.46
N GLY A 301 -30.30 -3.14 14.76
CA GLY A 301 -29.52 -3.55 15.94
C GLY A 301 -28.00 -3.45 15.80
N ALA A 302 -27.43 -3.23 14.61
CA ALA A 302 -25.98 -3.23 14.40
C ALA A 302 -25.25 -2.16 15.21
N TRP A 303 -25.86 -0.98 15.36
CA TRP A 303 -25.30 0.10 16.19
C TRP A 303 -25.31 -0.26 17.67
N ILE A 304 -26.33 -0.96 18.15
CA ILE A 304 -26.38 -1.44 19.53
C ILE A 304 -25.25 -2.43 19.77
N VAL A 305 -25.08 -3.40 18.85
CA VAL A 305 -23.98 -4.37 18.91
C VAL A 305 -22.62 -3.67 18.89
N ALA A 306 -22.42 -2.69 18.01
CA ALA A 306 -21.17 -1.93 17.96
C ALA A 306 -20.89 -1.17 19.25
N VAL A 307 -21.90 -0.50 19.83
CA VAL A 307 -21.76 0.19 21.12
C VAL A 307 -21.41 -0.80 22.22
N VAL A 308 -22.11 -1.93 22.31
CA VAL A 308 -21.82 -2.98 23.30
C VAL A 308 -20.39 -3.51 23.12
N LEU A 309 -19.97 -3.80 21.89
CA LEU A 309 -18.62 -4.30 21.58
C LEU A 309 -17.52 -3.31 21.99
N PHE A 310 -17.73 -2.01 21.78
CA PHE A 310 -16.76 -0.97 22.15
C PHE A 310 -16.80 -0.60 23.63
N LEU A 311 -17.87 -0.94 24.36
CA LEU A 311 -17.93 -0.77 25.82
C LEU A 311 -17.40 -2.00 26.56
N LEU A 312 -17.44 -3.17 25.95
CA LEU A 312 -17.05 -4.45 26.54
C LEU A 312 -15.62 -4.43 27.14
N PRO A 313 -14.60 -3.83 26.51
CA PRO A 313 -13.26 -3.78 27.09
C PRO A 313 -13.14 -3.04 28.42
N LEU A 314 -14.10 -2.19 28.80
CA LEU A 314 -14.12 -1.55 30.12
C LEU A 314 -14.21 -2.57 31.28
N GLY A 315 -14.75 -3.76 31.00
CA GLY A 315 -14.78 -4.88 31.94
C GLY A 315 -13.49 -5.69 32.01
N PHE A 316 -12.55 -5.48 31.09
CA PHE A 316 -11.28 -6.20 31.04
C PHE A 316 -10.28 -5.68 32.09
N ALA A 317 -9.23 -6.48 32.30
CA ALA A 317 -8.12 -6.15 33.19
C ALA A 317 -6.80 -6.65 32.58
N GLY A 318 -5.67 -6.04 32.97
CA GLY A 318 -4.34 -6.45 32.53
C GLY A 318 -4.09 -6.26 31.03
N SER A 319 -3.44 -7.25 30.41
CA SER A 319 -3.01 -7.21 29.01
C SER A 319 -4.16 -7.00 28.02
N ASP A 320 -5.33 -7.59 28.30
CA ASP A 320 -6.46 -7.59 27.37
C ASP A 320 -7.07 -6.19 27.22
N LEU A 321 -7.06 -5.42 28.31
CA LEU A 321 -7.44 -4.01 28.28
C LEU A 321 -6.39 -3.19 27.53
N HIS A 322 -5.10 -3.44 27.77
CA HIS A 322 -4.02 -2.72 27.11
C HIS A 322 -4.02 -2.90 25.59
N THR A 323 -4.29 -4.12 25.09
CA THR A 323 -4.45 -4.36 23.65
C THR A 323 -5.70 -3.70 23.08
N SER A 324 -6.79 -3.66 23.87
CA SER A 324 -8.06 -3.08 23.44
C SER A 324 -8.00 -1.57 23.21
N VAL A 325 -7.08 -0.85 23.84
CA VAL A 325 -6.79 0.59 23.62
C VAL A 325 -6.51 0.90 22.14
N GLN A 326 -5.96 -0.04 21.37
CA GLN A 326 -5.70 0.23 19.95
C GLN A 326 -6.99 0.26 19.10
N VAL A 327 -8.10 -0.33 19.57
CA VAL A 327 -9.34 -0.48 18.78
C VAL A 327 -10.00 0.86 18.47
N PRO A 328 -10.31 1.75 19.44
CA PRO A 328 -10.97 3.02 19.13
C PRO A 328 -10.07 3.94 18.32
N ALA A 329 -8.78 3.98 18.65
CA ALA A 329 -7.79 4.79 17.94
C ALA A 329 -7.65 4.38 16.47
N LEU A 330 -7.53 3.08 16.19
CA LEU A 330 -7.58 2.56 14.82
C LEU A 330 -8.95 2.83 14.16
N GLY A 331 -10.05 2.75 14.90
CA GLY A 331 -11.37 3.14 14.42
C GLY A 331 -11.43 4.57 13.87
N VAL A 332 -10.80 5.53 14.56
CA VAL A 332 -10.67 6.92 14.09
C VAL A 332 -9.84 7.00 12.81
N VAL A 333 -8.73 6.25 12.71
CA VAL A 333 -7.92 6.17 11.48
C VAL A 333 -8.75 5.60 10.33
N LEU A 334 -9.49 4.51 10.52
CA LEU A 334 -10.29 3.89 9.47
C LEU A 334 -11.49 4.76 9.05
N LEU A 335 -12.02 5.60 9.95
CA LEU A 335 -13.02 6.62 9.59
C LEU A 335 -12.45 7.63 8.58
N SER A 336 -11.15 7.93 8.60
CA SER A 336 -10.54 8.82 7.60
C SER A 336 -10.64 8.23 6.18
N LEU A 337 -10.42 6.92 6.05
CA LEU A 337 -10.58 6.18 4.80
C LEU A 337 -12.05 6.21 4.32
N VAL A 338 -13.02 6.08 5.24
CA VAL A 338 -14.46 6.19 4.90
C VAL A 338 -14.82 7.60 4.41
N VAL A 339 -14.22 8.65 4.96
CA VAL A 339 -14.47 10.02 4.48
C VAL A 339 -13.93 10.23 3.06
N VAL A 340 -12.69 9.80 2.80
CA VAL A 340 -12.02 10.03 1.51
C VAL A 340 -12.53 9.08 0.42
N THR A 341 -12.56 7.78 0.72
CA THR A 341 -12.90 6.73 -0.24
C THR A 341 -14.38 6.41 -0.27
N GLY A 342 -15.07 6.47 0.87
CA GLY A 342 -16.52 6.31 0.94
C GLY A 342 -17.25 7.46 0.26
N ARG A 343 -17.53 8.54 0.99
CA ARG A 343 -18.31 9.67 0.42
C ARG A 343 -17.55 10.49 -0.62
N GLY A 344 -16.24 10.63 -0.48
CA GLY A 344 -15.41 11.36 -1.43
C GLY A 344 -15.20 10.62 -2.76
N GLY A 345 -15.42 9.30 -2.80
CA GLY A 345 -15.21 8.49 -4.00
C GLY A 345 -13.77 8.51 -4.53
N GLN A 346 -12.79 8.91 -3.69
CA GLN A 346 -11.38 8.98 -4.07
C GLN A 346 -10.60 7.85 -3.43
N ILE A 347 -9.78 7.15 -4.21
CA ILE A 347 -8.92 6.09 -3.68
C ILE A 347 -7.69 6.74 -3.05
N SER A 348 -7.49 6.54 -1.74
CA SER A 348 -6.35 7.08 -1.00
C SER A 348 -5.63 5.97 -0.23
N LEU A 349 -4.40 5.67 -0.66
CA LEU A 349 -3.51 4.69 -0.03
C LEU A 349 -2.46 5.33 0.90
N GLY A 350 -2.56 6.65 1.13
CA GLY A 350 -1.60 7.43 1.92
C GLY A 350 -2.03 7.70 3.37
N GLN A 351 -3.19 7.20 3.83
CA GLN A 351 -3.75 7.56 5.15
C GLN A 351 -2.84 7.16 6.32
N ALA A 352 -2.05 6.09 6.20
CA ALA A 352 -1.09 5.67 7.22
C ALA A 352 -0.03 6.74 7.52
N ALA A 353 0.42 7.47 6.50
CA ALA A 353 1.36 8.57 6.69
C ALA A 353 0.75 9.74 7.48
N TYR A 354 -0.52 10.08 7.23
CA TYR A 354 -1.19 11.14 8.00
C TYR A 354 -1.41 10.72 9.46
N ALA A 355 -1.73 9.45 9.70
CA ALA A 355 -1.80 8.91 11.06
C ALA A 355 -0.44 8.96 11.77
N GLY A 356 0.62 8.49 11.11
CA GLY A 356 1.97 8.53 11.68
C GLY A 356 2.48 9.96 11.91
N LEU A 357 2.16 10.91 11.02
CA LEU A 357 2.49 12.33 11.22
C LEU A 357 1.74 12.90 12.42
N GLY A 358 0.48 12.52 12.64
CA GLY A 358 -0.27 12.89 13.83
C GLY A 358 0.39 12.37 15.12
N ALA A 359 0.79 11.10 15.14
CA ALA A 359 1.52 10.51 16.26
C ALA A 359 2.87 11.20 16.52
N LEU A 360 3.65 11.40 15.45
CA LEU A 360 4.96 12.02 15.51
C LEU A 360 4.89 13.48 15.98
N PHE A 361 3.99 14.28 15.40
CA PHE A 361 3.85 15.69 15.77
C PHE A 361 3.34 15.83 17.20
N THR A 362 2.44 14.95 17.64
CA THR A 362 2.01 14.91 19.05
C THR A 362 3.20 14.61 19.97
N ALA A 363 4.03 13.62 19.64
CA ALA A 363 5.24 13.29 20.40
C ALA A 363 6.28 14.43 20.42
N LEU A 364 6.52 15.09 19.29
CA LEU A 364 7.44 16.22 19.20
C LEU A 364 6.96 17.44 20.02
N LEU A 365 5.67 17.73 20.00
CA LEU A 365 5.07 18.82 20.76
C LEU A 365 5.05 18.52 22.26
N ALA A 366 4.71 17.28 22.65
CA ALA A 366 4.74 16.83 24.05
C ALA A 366 6.16 16.76 24.63
N ALA A 367 7.16 16.50 23.78
CA ALA A 367 8.58 16.53 24.15
C ALA A 367 9.20 17.94 24.14
N GLY A 368 8.47 18.97 23.67
CA GLY A 368 9.02 20.33 23.53
C GLY A 368 10.14 20.44 22.47
N ARG A 369 10.18 19.51 21.52
CA ARG A 369 11.17 19.47 20.41
C ARG A 369 10.65 20.08 19.11
N PHE A 370 9.39 20.51 19.10
CA PHE A 370 8.80 21.13 17.92
C PHE A 370 9.33 22.57 17.74
N PRO A 371 9.82 22.96 16.55
CA PRO A 371 10.41 24.28 16.34
C PRO A 371 9.42 25.42 16.66
N GLY A 372 9.83 26.34 17.54
CA GLY A 372 9.07 27.57 17.84
C GLY A 372 7.84 27.39 18.74
N VAL A 373 7.57 26.19 19.23
CA VAL A 373 6.44 25.91 20.13
C VAL A 373 6.97 25.37 21.47
N PRO A 374 6.57 25.93 22.62
CA PRO A 374 6.99 25.41 23.92
C PRO A 374 6.39 24.00 24.15
N ARG A 375 6.93 23.28 25.13
CA ARG A 375 6.38 21.99 25.55
C ARG A 375 4.90 22.14 25.89
N LEU A 376 4.04 21.37 25.22
CA LEU A 376 2.61 21.34 25.48
C LEU A 376 2.23 20.05 26.23
N PRO A 377 1.17 20.08 27.05
CA PRO A 377 0.51 18.86 27.49
C PRO A 377 -0.06 18.08 26.29
N GLU A 378 -0.34 16.81 26.51
CA GLU A 378 -0.57 15.78 25.50
C GLU A 378 -1.85 16.05 24.70
N LEU A 379 -2.94 16.51 25.34
CA LEU A 379 -4.19 16.84 24.66
C LEU A 379 -4.08 18.12 23.78
N PRO A 380 -3.55 19.25 24.27
CA PRO A 380 -3.22 20.39 23.40
C PRO A 380 -2.23 20.04 22.29
N ALA A 381 -1.22 19.21 22.58
CA ALA A 381 -0.27 18.71 21.59
C ALA A 381 -0.98 17.92 20.48
N LEU A 382 -1.90 17.02 20.83
CA LEU A 382 -2.72 16.27 19.87
C LEU A 382 -3.57 17.21 19.01
N ALA A 383 -4.26 18.18 19.63
CA ALA A 383 -5.10 19.12 18.90
C ALA A 383 -4.28 19.96 17.90
N LEU A 384 -3.12 20.46 18.32
CA LEU A 384 -2.21 21.20 17.46
C LEU A 384 -1.61 20.31 16.37
N ALA A 385 -1.23 19.06 16.68
CA ALA A 385 -0.77 18.09 15.69
C ALA A 385 -1.82 17.84 14.59
N VAL A 386 -3.10 17.66 14.96
CA VAL A 386 -4.21 17.52 14.00
C VAL A 386 -4.33 18.76 13.11
N LEU A 387 -4.23 19.96 13.69
CA LEU A 387 -4.28 21.23 12.93
C LEU A 387 -3.09 21.39 11.97
N LEU A 388 -1.89 20.92 12.36
CA LEU A 388 -0.69 20.97 11.51
C LEU A 388 -0.73 19.92 10.38
N VAL A 389 -1.30 18.75 10.63
CA VAL A 389 -1.36 17.65 9.65
C VAL A 389 -2.53 17.79 8.68
N ALA A 390 -3.67 18.36 9.09
CA ALA A 390 -4.84 18.50 8.21
C ALA A 390 -4.53 19.21 6.87
N PRO A 391 -3.78 20.34 6.84
CA PRO A 391 -3.36 20.98 5.60
C PRO A 391 -2.44 20.12 4.73
N LEU A 392 -1.67 19.19 5.31
CA LEU A 392 -0.84 18.24 4.55
C LEU A 392 -1.71 17.26 3.72
N GLY A 393 -3.00 17.14 4.04
CA GLY A 393 -4.00 16.50 3.18
C GLY A 393 -4.06 17.10 1.77
N LEU A 394 -3.72 18.38 1.60
CA LEU A 394 -3.64 19.03 0.29
C LEU A 394 -2.56 18.42 -0.61
N LEU A 395 -1.51 17.81 -0.05
CA LEU A 395 -0.45 17.14 -0.82
C LEU A 395 -1.00 15.99 -1.67
N THR A 396 -1.95 15.24 -1.13
CA THR A 396 -2.65 14.17 -1.86
C THR A 396 -3.94 14.65 -2.52
N GLY A 397 -4.60 15.66 -1.95
CA GLY A 397 -5.81 16.25 -2.51
C GLY A 397 -5.59 17.04 -3.79
N TRP A 398 -4.45 17.72 -3.96
CA TRP A 398 -4.16 18.50 -5.17
C TRP A 398 -4.05 17.61 -6.42
N PRO A 399 -3.27 16.50 -6.41
CA PRO A 399 -3.31 15.52 -7.50
C PRO A 399 -4.72 15.00 -7.79
N ALA A 400 -5.60 14.88 -6.78
CA ALA A 400 -6.98 14.40 -6.97
C ALA A 400 -7.84 15.34 -7.83
N ILE A 401 -7.50 16.62 -7.91
CA ILE A 401 -8.24 17.58 -8.75
C ILE A 401 -8.10 17.20 -10.23
N THR A 402 -6.90 16.81 -10.65
CA THR A 402 -6.56 16.59 -12.07
C THR A 402 -6.48 15.12 -12.47
N ARG A 403 -6.30 14.21 -11.50
CA ARG A 403 -6.10 12.77 -11.68
C ARG A 403 -7.27 11.98 -11.08
N ARG A 404 -7.54 10.81 -11.65
CA ARG A 404 -8.60 9.89 -11.19
C ARG A 404 -8.07 8.46 -11.11
N GLY A 405 -8.82 7.60 -10.41
CA GLY A 405 -8.59 6.16 -10.33
C GLY A 405 -7.17 5.79 -9.92
N LEU A 406 -6.52 5.00 -10.78
CA LEU A 406 -5.19 4.44 -10.52
C LEU A 406 -4.11 5.50 -10.31
N ALA A 407 -4.13 6.57 -11.11
CA ALA A 407 -3.11 7.62 -11.03
C ALA A 407 -3.17 8.35 -9.67
N LEU A 408 -4.36 8.54 -9.11
CA LEU A 408 -4.53 9.11 -7.77
C LEU A 408 -4.11 8.13 -6.68
N ALA A 409 -4.49 6.85 -6.79
CA ALA A 409 -4.07 5.81 -5.85
C ALA A 409 -2.53 5.73 -5.76
N LEU A 410 -1.85 5.73 -6.91
CA LEU A 410 -0.40 5.76 -7.00
C LEU A 410 0.23 7.01 -6.38
N ALA A 411 -0.32 8.20 -6.64
CA ALA A 411 0.15 9.45 -6.03
C ALA A 411 0.01 9.42 -4.50
N THR A 412 -1.14 8.95 -3.99
CA THR A 412 -1.37 8.89 -2.54
C THR A 412 -0.47 7.86 -1.86
N PHE A 413 -0.23 6.71 -2.50
CA PHE A 413 0.71 5.71 -2.03
C PHE A 413 2.14 6.26 -2.02
N ALA A 414 2.56 6.93 -3.10
CA ALA A 414 3.87 7.56 -3.20
C ALA A 414 4.11 8.58 -2.08
N VAL A 415 3.13 9.43 -1.77
CA VAL A 415 3.19 10.35 -0.62
C VAL A 415 3.31 9.59 0.69
N GLY A 416 2.52 8.53 0.88
CA GLY A 416 2.58 7.71 2.09
C GLY A 416 3.97 7.10 2.32
N VAL A 417 4.54 6.52 1.27
CA VAL A 417 5.90 5.98 1.25
C VAL A 417 6.94 7.07 1.47
N GLY A 418 6.79 8.22 0.83
CA GLY A 418 7.67 9.36 1.01
C GLY A 418 7.76 9.77 2.47
N VAL A 419 6.62 9.92 3.15
CA VAL A 419 6.60 10.24 4.58
C VAL A 419 7.26 9.13 5.42
N SER A 420 6.96 7.85 5.15
CA SER A 420 7.61 6.73 5.86
C SER A 420 9.14 6.77 5.73
N ARG A 421 9.68 6.99 4.53
CA ARG A 421 11.13 6.94 4.28
C ARG A 421 11.88 8.23 4.66
N PHE A 422 11.28 9.39 4.42
CA PHE A 422 11.92 10.69 4.66
C PHE A 422 11.61 11.30 6.03
N VAL A 423 10.62 10.78 6.75
CA VAL A 423 10.25 11.26 8.08
C VAL A 423 10.39 10.15 9.12
N PHE A 424 9.69 9.02 8.96
CA PHE A 424 9.64 8.01 10.04
C PHE A 424 10.91 7.17 10.15
N ALA A 425 11.55 6.84 9.03
CA ALA A 425 12.79 6.07 9.04
C ALA A 425 14.02 6.88 9.48
N GLN A 426 13.87 8.19 9.68
CA GLN A 426 15.00 9.08 9.94
C GLN A 426 15.26 9.27 11.44
N PRO A 427 16.47 8.93 11.95
CA PRO A 427 16.78 9.03 13.37
C PRO A 427 16.62 10.44 13.94
N TYR A 428 16.90 11.49 13.15
CA TYR A 428 16.76 12.86 13.62
C TYR A 428 15.31 13.22 14.00
N ALA A 429 14.33 12.59 13.34
CA ALA A 429 12.91 12.84 13.57
C ALA A 429 12.36 11.99 14.72
N THR A 430 12.84 10.77 14.90
CA THR A 430 12.19 9.76 15.74
C THR A 430 12.99 9.35 16.98
N ALA A 431 14.30 9.58 17.02
CA ALA A 431 15.15 9.11 18.11
C ALA A 431 14.82 9.81 19.44
N GLY A 432 14.68 9.01 20.50
CA GLY A 432 14.46 9.49 21.87
C GLY A 432 13.09 10.14 22.10
N LEU A 433 12.09 9.81 21.30
CA LEU A 433 10.70 10.25 21.52
C LEU A 433 9.94 9.20 22.33
N SER A 434 9.51 9.59 23.52
CA SER A 434 8.40 8.93 24.22
C SER A 434 7.12 9.72 23.98
N LEU A 435 5.99 9.03 24.05
CA LEU A 435 4.69 9.67 23.95
C LEU A 435 3.86 9.18 25.13
N ASP A 436 3.73 9.98 26.17
CA ASP A 436 2.99 9.62 27.36
C ASP A 436 1.49 9.88 27.19
N ARG A 437 0.71 9.37 28.14
CA ARG A 437 -0.73 9.63 28.20
C ARG A 437 -0.99 10.97 28.90
N PRO A 438 -2.11 11.64 28.58
CA PRO A 438 -2.46 12.88 29.24
C PRO A 438 -2.63 12.72 30.77
N ALA A 439 -2.26 13.75 31.52
CA ALA A 439 -2.47 13.80 32.96
C ALA A 439 -3.94 13.52 33.32
N GLY A 440 -4.17 12.63 34.31
CA GLY A 440 -5.50 12.16 34.69
C GLY A 440 -6.04 10.98 33.86
N PHE A 441 -5.36 10.60 32.78
CA PHE A 441 -5.70 9.47 31.91
C PHE A 441 -4.54 8.47 31.78
N GLU A 442 -3.70 8.37 32.80
CA GLU A 442 -2.52 7.50 32.77
C GLU A 442 -2.89 6.02 32.76
N GLY A 443 -3.91 5.63 33.54
CA GLY A 443 -4.40 4.25 33.62
C GLY A 443 -5.12 3.80 32.34
N ASP A 444 -4.98 2.52 31.98
CA ASP A 444 -5.56 1.97 30.75
C ASP A 444 -7.07 2.20 30.63
N ARG A 445 -7.82 2.04 31.74
CA ARG A 445 -9.28 2.27 31.74
C ARG A 445 -9.65 3.73 31.49
N ALA A 446 -8.96 4.65 32.17
CA ALA A 446 -9.23 6.08 32.01
C ALA A 446 -8.90 6.52 30.58
N TYR A 447 -7.75 6.10 30.07
CA TYR A 447 -7.34 6.37 28.70
C TYR A 447 -8.33 5.80 27.68
N TYR A 448 -8.80 4.56 27.87
CA TYR A 448 -9.80 3.95 27.00
C TYR A 448 -11.11 4.76 26.94
N VAL A 449 -11.58 5.30 28.08
CA VAL A 449 -12.76 6.18 28.12
C VAL A 449 -12.52 7.47 27.34
N LEU A 450 -11.32 8.06 27.44
CA LEU A 450 -10.94 9.23 26.66
C LEU A 450 -10.96 8.92 25.15
N GLU A 451 -10.41 7.79 24.74
CA GLU A 451 -10.42 7.38 23.33
C GLU A 451 -11.84 7.15 22.79
N LEU A 452 -12.72 6.52 23.58
CA LEU A 452 -14.13 6.35 23.21
C LEU A 452 -14.83 7.71 23.06
N ALA A 453 -14.53 8.68 23.93
CA ALA A 453 -15.09 10.04 23.82
C ALA A 453 -14.63 10.74 22.54
N LEU A 454 -13.34 10.62 22.20
CA LEU A 454 -12.78 11.20 20.97
C LEU A 454 -13.26 10.46 19.71
N LEU A 455 -13.45 9.14 19.77
CA LEU A 455 -14.09 8.37 18.71
C LEU A 455 -15.54 8.80 18.50
N ALA A 456 -16.31 9.00 19.57
CA ALA A 456 -17.68 9.51 19.48
C ALA A 456 -17.72 10.90 18.85
N ALA A 457 -16.79 11.80 19.21
CA ALA A 457 -16.64 13.11 18.59
C ALA A 457 -16.29 13.00 17.08
N ALA A 458 -15.38 12.10 16.71
CA ALA A 458 -15.01 11.84 15.31
C ALA A 458 -16.18 11.27 14.49
N LEU A 459 -16.96 10.36 15.06
CA LEU A 459 -18.18 9.82 14.46
C LEU A 459 -19.23 10.90 14.28
N TRP A 460 -19.40 11.78 15.27
CA TRP A 460 -20.32 12.91 15.19
C TRP A 460 -19.91 13.91 14.11
N ALA A 461 -18.64 14.31 14.07
CA ALA A 461 -18.09 15.18 13.03
C ALA A 461 -18.27 14.57 11.63
N THR A 462 -18.00 13.27 11.48
CA THR A 462 -18.23 12.53 10.23
C THR A 462 -19.72 12.51 9.87
N ARG A 463 -20.62 12.31 10.84
CA ARG A 463 -22.07 12.35 10.61
C ARG A 463 -22.51 13.72 10.11
N LEU A 464 -22.03 14.81 10.72
CA LEU A 464 -22.34 16.19 10.29
C LEU A 464 -21.87 16.45 8.86
N LEU A 465 -20.65 16.02 8.52
CA LEU A 465 -20.11 16.11 7.16
C LEU A 465 -21.00 15.33 6.17
N ARG A 466 -21.56 14.21 6.60
CA ARG A 466 -22.38 13.29 5.78
C ARG A 466 -23.83 13.72 5.60
N THR A 467 -24.47 14.32 6.59
CA THR A 467 -25.90 14.70 6.53
C THR A 467 -26.12 16.11 6.00
N GLY A 468 -25.11 16.97 6.05
CA GLY A 468 -25.19 18.36 5.58
C GLY A 468 -25.24 18.53 4.06
N ARG A 469 -25.25 19.81 3.62
CA ARG A 469 -25.15 20.19 2.20
C ARG A 469 -23.89 19.64 1.54
N THR A 470 -22.76 19.72 2.26
CA THR A 470 -21.47 19.18 1.82
C THR A 470 -21.54 17.67 1.57
N GLY A 471 -22.20 16.91 2.44
CA GLY A 471 -22.34 15.47 2.30
C GLY A 471 -23.15 15.06 1.07
N ARG A 472 -24.23 15.80 0.76
CA ARG A 472 -24.98 15.61 -0.49
C ARG A 472 -24.16 15.95 -1.73
N ALA A 473 -23.35 17.00 -1.67
CA ALA A 473 -22.47 17.39 -2.76
C ALA A 473 -21.33 16.38 -2.98
N LEU A 474 -20.77 15.81 -1.90
CA LEU A 474 -19.81 14.70 -1.96
C LEU A 474 -20.43 13.45 -2.59
N ALA A 475 -21.65 13.09 -2.17
CA ALA A 475 -22.38 11.97 -2.78
C ALA A 475 -22.62 12.20 -4.29
N ALA A 476 -23.07 13.39 -4.68
CA ALA A 476 -23.25 13.73 -6.10
C ALA A 476 -21.94 13.65 -6.89
N MET A 477 -20.82 14.13 -6.31
CA MET A 477 -19.50 14.05 -6.92
C MET A 477 -19.03 12.61 -7.09
N ARG A 478 -19.27 11.74 -6.10
CA ARG A 478 -18.96 10.31 -6.15
C ARG A 478 -19.77 9.60 -7.24
N ASP A 479 -21.06 9.90 -7.33
CA ASP A 479 -21.96 9.24 -8.28
C ASP A 479 -21.63 9.64 -9.72
N HIS A 480 -21.42 10.94 -9.98
CA HIS A 480 -21.04 11.43 -11.31
C HIS A 480 -20.35 12.79 -11.26
N GLU A 481 -19.01 12.80 -11.24
CA GLU A 481 -18.20 14.03 -11.10
C GLU A 481 -18.57 15.12 -12.13
N ALA A 482 -18.69 14.75 -13.42
CA ALA A 482 -19.06 15.70 -14.47
C ALA A 482 -20.50 16.24 -14.32
N GLY A 483 -21.42 15.43 -13.80
CA GLY A 483 -22.81 15.82 -13.57
C GLY A 483 -22.92 16.76 -12.37
N ALA A 484 -22.17 16.48 -11.30
CA ALA A 484 -22.04 17.39 -10.15
C ALA A 484 -21.47 18.75 -10.57
N SER A 485 -20.43 18.76 -11.42
CA SER A 485 -19.85 20.02 -11.94
C SER A 485 -20.85 20.79 -12.79
N ALA A 486 -21.64 20.11 -13.63
CA ALA A 486 -22.70 20.74 -14.44
C ALA A 486 -23.83 21.32 -13.56
N ALA A 487 -24.12 20.69 -12.42
CA ALA A 487 -25.06 21.17 -11.42
C ALA A 487 -24.51 22.31 -10.53
N GLY A 488 -23.33 22.87 -10.84
CA GLY A 488 -22.73 23.99 -10.11
C GLY A 488 -21.93 23.61 -8.87
N VAL A 489 -21.65 22.32 -8.64
CA VAL A 489 -20.84 21.88 -7.51
C VAL A 489 -19.35 22.12 -7.80
N ARG A 490 -18.66 22.81 -6.89
CA ARG A 490 -17.20 23.01 -6.98
C ARG A 490 -16.43 21.74 -6.62
N VAL A 491 -16.32 20.83 -7.59
CA VAL A 491 -15.60 19.53 -7.46
C VAL A 491 -14.19 19.67 -6.88
N PRO A 492 -13.32 20.60 -7.35
CA PRO A 492 -11.97 20.72 -6.80
C PRO A 492 -11.97 20.96 -5.28
N SER A 493 -12.82 21.87 -4.80
CA SER A 493 -12.91 22.21 -3.38
C SER A 493 -13.42 21.04 -2.53
N LEU A 494 -14.34 20.24 -3.06
CA LEU A 494 -14.85 19.05 -2.36
C LEU A 494 -13.79 17.95 -2.25
N LYS A 495 -12.99 17.73 -3.29
CA LYS A 495 -11.87 16.79 -3.25
C LYS A 495 -10.85 17.21 -2.20
N LEU A 496 -10.44 18.48 -2.23
CA LEU A 496 -9.51 19.03 -1.22
C LEU A 496 -10.08 18.88 0.21
N LEU A 497 -11.35 19.21 0.41
CA LEU A 497 -12.02 19.07 1.71
C LEU A 497 -12.01 17.61 2.20
N ALA A 498 -12.32 16.66 1.33
CA ALA A 498 -12.33 15.23 1.69
C ALA A 498 -10.94 14.78 2.15
N PHE A 499 -9.88 15.16 1.42
CA PHE A 499 -8.51 14.82 1.77
C PHE A 499 -8.00 15.51 3.05
N VAL A 500 -8.33 16.79 3.26
CA VAL A 500 -7.98 17.54 4.47
C VAL A 500 -8.71 16.97 5.70
N ALA A 501 -10.02 16.70 5.59
CA ALA A 501 -10.80 16.09 6.66
C ALA A 501 -10.32 14.67 6.97
N GLY A 502 -9.96 13.89 5.94
CA GLY A 502 -9.33 12.58 6.09
C GLY A 502 -7.99 12.68 6.81
N ALA A 503 -7.08 13.57 6.39
CA ALA A 503 -5.80 13.76 7.05
C ALA A 503 -5.95 14.18 8.53
N ALA A 504 -6.94 15.02 8.86
CA ALA A 504 -7.23 15.42 10.23
C ALA A 504 -7.70 14.23 11.10
N LEU A 505 -8.62 13.40 10.59
CA LEU A 505 -9.08 12.20 11.28
C LEU A 505 -7.97 11.16 11.42
N ALA A 506 -7.19 10.93 10.37
CA ALA A 506 -6.04 10.04 10.43
C ALA A 506 -5.04 10.49 11.49
N ALA A 507 -4.69 11.78 11.51
CA ALA A 507 -3.78 12.36 12.50
C ALA A 507 -4.30 12.21 13.93
N LEU A 508 -5.61 12.43 14.14
CA LEU A 508 -6.25 12.23 15.45
C LEU A 508 -6.10 10.77 15.91
N GLY A 509 -6.47 9.81 15.06
CA GLY A 509 -6.37 8.39 15.38
C GLY A 509 -4.94 7.92 15.60
N GLY A 510 -3.98 8.41 14.81
CA GLY A 510 -2.57 8.08 14.98
C GLY A 510 -1.97 8.63 16.28
N GLY A 511 -2.31 9.86 16.66
CA GLY A 511 -1.93 10.42 17.96
C GLY A 511 -2.46 9.61 19.14
N LEU A 512 -3.72 9.14 19.05
CA LEU A 512 -4.31 8.25 20.05
C LEU A 512 -3.61 6.89 20.09
N LEU A 513 -3.30 6.29 18.93
CA LEU A 513 -2.56 5.03 18.87
C LEU A 513 -1.19 5.14 19.55
N GLY A 514 -0.44 6.21 19.27
CA GLY A 514 0.88 6.43 19.85
C GLY A 514 0.85 6.63 21.37
N MET A 515 -0.10 7.42 21.88
CA MET A 515 -0.29 7.61 23.33
C MET A 515 -0.81 6.33 24.01
N GLY A 516 -1.57 5.50 23.29
CA GLY A 516 -2.05 4.20 23.77
C GLY A 516 -0.93 3.22 24.05
N VAL A 517 -0.02 3.07 23.09
CA VAL A 517 1.19 2.20 23.16
C VAL A 517 2.33 2.87 23.95
N ARG A 518 2.17 4.15 24.30
CA ARG A 518 3.14 5.00 25.00
C ARG A 518 4.48 5.20 24.27
N ALA A 519 4.47 5.05 22.95
CA ALA A 519 5.65 5.16 22.12
C ALA A 519 5.27 5.56 20.69
N PHE A 520 6.19 6.26 20.03
CA PHE A 520 6.14 6.38 18.58
C PHE A 520 6.91 5.23 17.94
N ASP A 521 6.19 4.26 17.36
CA ASP A 521 6.77 3.19 16.54
C ASP A 521 6.58 3.52 15.05
N PRO A 522 7.66 3.82 14.29
CA PRO A 522 7.61 4.00 12.85
C PRO A 522 6.92 2.84 12.10
N GLY A 523 7.15 1.60 12.53
CA GLY A 523 6.61 0.40 11.89
C GLY A 523 5.09 0.29 12.02
N ALA A 524 4.49 0.92 13.03
CA ALA A 524 3.04 1.03 13.20
C ALA A 524 2.34 1.71 12.02
N PHE A 525 3.04 2.62 11.33
CA PHE A 525 2.48 3.49 10.29
C PHE A 525 3.04 3.17 8.89
N ASP A 526 3.58 1.97 8.69
CA ASP A 526 4.15 1.58 7.41
C ASP A 526 3.10 1.55 6.28
N PRO A 527 3.48 1.95 5.05
CA PRO A 527 2.56 1.96 3.90
C PRO A 527 1.88 0.61 3.62
N VAL A 528 2.56 -0.50 3.89
CA VAL A 528 2.02 -1.87 3.77
C VAL A 528 0.84 -2.09 4.71
N ARG A 529 0.96 -1.64 5.97
CA ARG A 529 -0.15 -1.68 6.93
C ARG A 529 -1.29 -0.76 6.48
N GLY A 530 -0.96 0.37 5.86
CA GLY A 530 -1.93 1.24 5.20
C GLY A 530 -2.74 0.56 4.09
N LEU A 531 -2.12 -0.35 3.31
CA LEU A 531 -2.83 -1.18 2.31
C LEU A 531 -3.80 -2.17 2.97
N LEU A 532 -3.41 -2.76 4.11
CA LEU A 532 -4.29 -3.62 4.91
C LEU A 532 -5.49 -2.83 5.45
N TRP A 533 -5.27 -1.63 5.99
CA TRP A 533 -6.35 -0.75 6.47
C TRP A 533 -7.32 -0.38 5.35
N PHE A 534 -6.78 -0.04 4.17
CA PHE A 534 -7.59 0.23 2.98
C PHE A 534 -8.42 -1.00 2.57
N ALA A 535 -7.81 -2.18 2.46
CA ALA A 535 -8.51 -3.41 2.11
C ALA A 535 -9.63 -3.73 3.10
N ALA A 536 -9.37 -3.59 4.41
CA ALA A 536 -10.35 -3.84 5.46
C ALA A 536 -11.59 -2.94 5.30
N VAL A 537 -11.38 -1.63 5.11
CA VAL A 537 -12.48 -0.67 4.93
C VAL A 537 -13.24 -0.94 3.63
N MET A 538 -12.56 -1.30 2.54
CA MET A 538 -13.23 -1.61 1.28
C MET A 538 -14.12 -2.85 1.36
N VAL A 539 -13.67 -3.89 2.07
CA VAL A 539 -14.41 -5.14 2.28
C VAL A 539 -15.59 -4.95 3.22
N LEU A 540 -15.37 -4.32 4.38
CA LEU A 540 -16.42 -4.16 5.40
C LEU A 540 -17.37 -3.00 5.09
N GLY A 541 -17.08 -2.22 4.03
CA GLY A 541 -17.98 -1.24 3.45
C GLY A 541 -17.37 0.15 3.42
N ALA A 542 -16.95 0.59 2.22
CA ALA A 542 -16.25 1.86 2.02
C ALA A 542 -17.05 3.11 2.47
N ASP A 543 -18.38 3.09 2.38
CA ASP A 543 -19.27 4.19 2.83
C ASP A 543 -19.92 3.90 4.20
N SER A 544 -19.45 2.90 4.93
CA SER A 544 -20.02 2.50 6.22
C SER A 544 -19.13 2.93 7.36
N THR A 545 -19.62 3.82 8.22
CA THR A 545 -18.93 4.16 9.48
C THR A 545 -18.89 2.97 10.43
N LEU A 546 -19.92 2.12 10.42
CA LEU A 546 -19.89 0.83 11.12
C LEU A 546 -18.87 -0.13 10.52
N GLY A 547 -18.68 -0.09 9.19
CA GLY A 547 -17.64 -0.84 8.48
C GLY A 547 -16.24 -0.50 9.00
N ALA A 548 -15.95 0.79 9.23
CA ALA A 548 -14.69 1.21 9.85
C ALA A 548 -14.52 0.70 11.28
N LEU A 549 -15.57 0.78 12.12
CA LEU A 549 -15.51 0.30 13.50
C LEU A 549 -15.31 -1.22 13.59
N THR A 550 -16.05 -1.96 12.77
CA THR A 550 -15.91 -3.42 12.67
C THR A 550 -14.56 -3.84 12.12
N ALA A 551 -14.02 -3.10 11.14
CA ALA A 551 -12.68 -3.35 10.60
C ALA A 551 -11.60 -3.12 11.66
N ALA A 552 -11.71 -2.06 12.47
CA ALA A 552 -10.76 -1.78 13.55
C ALA A 552 -10.80 -2.86 14.64
N ALA A 553 -12.01 -3.24 15.08
CA ALA A 553 -12.19 -4.30 16.06
C ALA A 553 -11.69 -5.67 15.54
N LEU A 554 -11.91 -5.97 14.26
CA LEU A 554 -11.46 -7.21 13.63
C LEU A 554 -9.94 -7.25 13.47
N LEU A 555 -9.31 -6.15 13.01
CA LEU A 555 -7.86 -6.07 12.84
C LEU A 555 -7.12 -6.26 14.17
N VAL A 556 -7.47 -5.46 15.17
CA VAL A 556 -6.80 -5.52 16.48
C VAL A 556 -7.21 -6.77 17.25
N GLY A 557 -8.50 -7.10 17.27
CA GLY A 557 -9.03 -8.22 18.06
C GLY A 557 -8.55 -9.58 17.56
N LEU A 558 -8.49 -9.81 16.25
CA LEU A 558 -7.99 -11.08 15.71
C LEU A 558 -6.47 -11.20 15.87
N ASP A 559 -5.71 -10.14 15.64
CA ASP A 559 -4.25 -10.21 15.80
C ASP A 559 -3.84 -10.29 17.29
N ALA A 560 -4.67 -9.80 18.22
CA ALA A 560 -4.45 -9.96 19.66
C ALA A 560 -4.87 -11.36 20.18
N GLY A 561 -5.98 -11.90 19.67
CA GLY A 561 -6.52 -13.19 20.13
C GLY A 561 -5.99 -14.42 19.38
N ALA A 562 -5.36 -14.24 18.22
CA ALA A 562 -4.82 -15.31 17.39
C ALA A 562 -3.34 -15.10 17.05
N ARG A 563 -2.79 -15.93 16.16
CA ARG A 563 -1.43 -15.71 15.63
C ARG A 563 -1.44 -14.49 14.72
N GLY A 564 -0.43 -13.63 14.84
CA GLY A 564 -0.31 -12.43 14.01
C GLY A 564 -0.38 -12.79 12.51
N GLY A 565 -1.24 -12.10 11.77
CA GLY A 565 -1.47 -12.35 10.34
C GLY A 565 -2.81 -13.00 10.02
N VAL A 566 -3.56 -13.49 11.02
CA VAL A 566 -4.94 -14.00 10.81
C VAL A 566 -5.83 -12.90 10.26
N ALA A 567 -5.77 -11.69 10.83
CA ALA A 567 -6.61 -10.59 10.38
C ALA A 567 -6.33 -10.24 8.91
N ALA A 568 -5.04 -10.12 8.55
CA ALA A 568 -4.61 -9.88 7.18
C ALA A 568 -5.06 -10.99 6.22
N ALA A 569 -4.88 -12.26 6.58
CA ALA A 569 -5.32 -13.37 5.74
C ALA A 569 -6.84 -13.35 5.52
N LEU A 570 -7.63 -13.17 6.59
CA LEU A 570 -9.09 -13.11 6.51
C LEU A 570 -9.57 -11.94 5.63
N ILE A 571 -9.04 -10.74 5.85
CA ILE A 571 -9.37 -9.56 5.04
C ILE A 571 -8.95 -9.77 3.59
N GLY A 572 -7.80 -10.39 3.35
CA GLY A 572 -7.33 -10.72 2.00
C GLY A 572 -8.27 -11.68 1.28
N VAL A 573 -8.73 -12.75 1.97
CA VAL A 573 -9.74 -13.68 1.42
C VAL A 573 -11.04 -12.94 1.10
N LEU A 574 -11.55 -12.16 2.05
CA LEU A 574 -12.79 -11.42 1.85
C LEU A 574 -12.68 -10.41 0.70
N ALA A 575 -11.54 -9.71 0.56
CA ALA A 575 -11.29 -8.77 -0.53
C ALA A 575 -11.27 -9.47 -1.91
N VAL A 576 -10.66 -10.65 -1.99
CA VAL A 576 -10.69 -11.48 -3.20
C VAL A 576 -12.11 -11.96 -3.53
N LEU A 577 -12.89 -12.35 -2.51
CA LEU A 577 -14.27 -12.80 -2.69
C LEU A 577 -15.23 -11.68 -3.10
N VAL A 578 -15.09 -10.48 -2.52
CA VAL A 578 -15.89 -9.30 -2.92
C VAL A 578 -15.62 -8.94 -4.39
N GLY A 579 -14.37 -9.08 -4.86
CA GLY A 579 -14.06 -8.93 -6.28
C GLY A 579 -14.79 -9.95 -7.16
N ARG A 580 -15.07 -11.15 -6.65
CA ARG A 580 -15.77 -12.20 -7.39
C ARG A 580 -17.29 -12.01 -7.41
N PHE A 581 -17.85 -11.37 -6.39
CA PHE A 581 -19.29 -11.15 -6.23
C PHE A 581 -19.58 -9.67 -5.92
N PRO A 582 -19.60 -8.78 -6.93
CA PRO A 582 -19.81 -7.34 -6.71
C PRO A 582 -21.17 -6.98 -6.07
N GLY A 583 -22.17 -7.87 -6.16
CA GLY A 583 -23.47 -7.76 -5.46
C GLY A 583 -23.54 -8.44 -4.08
N GLY A 584 -22.44 -9.07 -3.63
CA GLY A 584 -22.42 -9.97 -2.48
C GLY A 584 -22.86 -11.40 -2.83
N PRO A 585 -22.70 -12.38 -1.92
CA PRO A 585 -23.02 -13.79 -2.16
C PRO A 585 -24.53 -14.09 -2.27
N TYR A 586 -25.40 -13.09 -2.13
CA TYR A 586 -26.85 -13.23 -2.07
C TYR A 586 -27.57 -12.88 -3.39
N GLU A 587 -26.85 -12.46 -4.43
CA GLU A 587 -27.41 -12.17 -5.76
C GLU A 587 -27.20 -13.31 -6.78
N ALA A 588 -26.90 -14.53 -6.30
CA ALA A 588 -26.79 -15.73 -7.15
C ALA A 588 -28.12 -16.46 -7.30
#